data_AF-A0A4U1FBQ1-F1
#
_entry.id   AF-A0A4U1FBQ1-F1
#
_cell.length_a   1.000
_cell.length_b   1.000
_cell.length_c   1.000
_cell.angle_alpha   90.00
_cell.angle_beta   90.00
_cell.angle_gamma   90.00
#
_symmetry.space_group_name_H-M   'P 1'
#
loop_
_entity.id
_entity.type
_entity.pdbx_description
1 polymer ?
#
loop_
_entity_poly.entity_id
_entity_poly.type
_entity_poly.pdbx_seq_one_letter_code
_entity_poly.pdbx_strand_id
1 'polypeptide(L)'
;VWREFPDRLVGYPGRLHLWDHEMSKWKYESEWTNEVSMVLTGAAFYHKYFNYLYTYKMPGDIKNWVDAHMNCEDIAMNFLVANVTGKAVIK
;
A
#
# COMPACT_ATOMS: atom_id res chain seq x y z
N VAL A 1 -8.75 -11.60 -13.01
CA VAL A 1 -7.78 -11.17 -11.99
C VAL A 1 -8.43 -10.41 -10.82
N TRP A 2 -8.60 -9.07 -10.79
CA TRP A 2 -9.11 -8.39 -9.57
C TRP A 2 -10.44 -8.95 -9.02
N ARG A 3 -11.38 -9.32 -9.89
CA ARG A 3 -12.67 -9.91 -9.48
C ARG A 3 -12.54 -11.23 -8.71
N GLU A 4 -11.42 -11.94 -8.84
CA GLU A 4 -11.12 -13.17 -8.07
C GLU A 4 -10.52 -12.85 -6.69
N PHE A 5 -10.03 -11.62 -6.49
CA PHE A 5 -9.39 -11.14 -5.26
C PHE A 5 -9.91 -9.74 -4.88
N PRO A 6 -11.24 -9.56 -4.68
CA PRO A 6 -11.83 -8.24 -4.47
C PRO A 6 -11.41 -7.58 -3.14
N ASP A 7 -10.88 -8.37 -2.22
CA ASP A 7 -10.31 -7.95 -0.94
C ASP A 7 -8.84 -7.53 -1.03
N ARG A 8 -8.25 -7.49 -2.24
CA ARG A 8 -6.86 -7.11 -2.46
C ARG A 8 -6.74 -5.89 -3.35
N LEU A 9 -5.55 -5.29 -3.33
CA LEU A 9 -5.17 -4.23 -4.26
C LEU A 9 -4.30 -4.85 -5.36
N VAL A 10 -4.88 -4.95 -6.55
CA VAL A 10 -4.32 -5.69 -7.69
C VAL A 10 -3.94 -4.71 -8.77
N GLY A 11 -2.67 -4.65 -9.14
CA GLY A 11 -2.18 -3.67 -10.11
C GLY A 11 -0.68 -3.72 -10.32
N TYR A 12 -0.17 -2.68 -10.97
CA TYR A 12 1.24 -2.45 -11.22
C TYR A 12 1.52 -0.93 -11.14
N PRO A 13 2.75 -0.49 -10.86
CA PRO A 13 3.94 -1.30 -10.57
C PRO A 13 4.03 -1.76 -9.11
N GLY A 14 4.73 -2.88 -8.90
CA GLY A 14 5.04 -3.42 -7.59
C GLY A 14 6.23 -2.70 -6.92
N ARG A 15 6.24 -2.68 -5.58
CA ARG A 15 7.31 -2.15 -4.73
C ARG A 15 7.60 -3.06 -3.56
N LEU A 16 8.77 -2.88 -2.96
CA LEU A 16 9.23 -3.67 -1.83
C LEU A 16 9.57 -2.78 -0.63
N HIS A 17 9.26 -3.26 0.57
CA HIS A 17 9.85 -2.73 1.80
C HIS A 17 10.84 -3.78 2.30
N LEU A 18 12.04 -3.34 2.64
CA LEU A 18 13.13 -4.19 3.10
C LEU A 18 13.65 -3.66 4.43
N TRP A 19 14.08 -4.56 5.30
CA TRP A 19 14.82 -4.15 6.50
C TRP A 19 16.27 -3.89 6.12
N ASP A 20 16.72 -2.64 6.30
CA ASP A 20 18.11 -2.26 6.15
C ASP A 20 18.83 -2.50 7.48
N HIS A 21 19.69 -3.52 7.52
CA HIS A 21 20.45 -3.89 8.71
C HIS A 21 21.51 -2.87 9.08
N GLU A 22 22.08 -2.14 8.11
CA GLU A 22 23.12 -1.15 8.37
C GLU A 22 22.53 0.09 9.02
N MET A 23 21.40 0.55 8.49
CA MET A 23 20.71 1.73 8.99
C MET A 23 19.69 1.43 10.11
N SER A 24 19.47 0.14 10.42
CA SER A 24 18.47 -0.33 11.38
C SER A 24 17.08 0.29 11.18
N LYS A 25 16.64 0.34 9.91
CA LYS A 25 15.36 0.96 9.52
C LYS A 25 14.74 0.24 8.32
N TRP A 26 13.45 0.48 8.12
CA TRP A 26 12.77 0.06 6.90
C TRP A 26 13.17 0.94 5.72
N LYS A 27 13.52 0.31 4.59
CA LYS A 27 13.84 0.95 3.31
C LYS A 27 12.74 0.64 2.30
N TYR A 28 12.33 1.67 1.57
CA TYR A 28 11.51 1.53 0.37
C TYR A 28 12.39 1.22 -0.84
N GLU A 29 12.01 0.22 -1.63
CA GLU A 29 12.73 -0.24 -2.81
C GLU A 29 11.83 -0.24 -4.05
N SER A 30 12.33 0.34 -5.14
CA SER A 30 11.60 0.56 -6.40
C SER A 30 12.13 -0.23 -7.58
N GLU A 31 13.25 -0.94 -7.39
CA GLU A 31 13.81 -1.88 -8.37
C GLU A 31 12.80 -2.94 -8.80
N TRP A 32 12.92 -3.40 -10.05
CA TRP A 32 12.09 -4.48 -10.59
C TRP A 32 12.64 -5.82 -10.11
N THR A 33 12.03 -6.36 -9.06
CA THR A 33 12.34 -7.68 -8.52
C THR A 33 11.16 -8.63 -8.70
N ASN A 34 11.39 -9.92 -8.44
CA ASN A 34 10.33 -10.94 -8.41
C ASN A 34 9.57 -10.94 -7.07
N GLU A 35 9.91 -10.04 -6.15
CA GLU A 35 9.32 -9.95 -4.82
C GLU A 35 8.58 -8.62 -4.68
N VAL A 36 7.34 -8.68 -4.20
CA VAL A 36 6.51 -7.50 -4.08
C VAL A 36 5.74 -7.54 -2.77
N SER A 37 5.74 -6.41 -2.08
CA SER A 37 4.99 -6.22 -0.82
C SER A 37 3.95 -5.11 -0.91
N MET A 38 4.06 -4.24 -1.91
CA MET A 38 3.20 -3.09 -2.11
C MET A 38 2.90 -2.90 -3.59
N VAL A 39 1.76 -2.30 -3.92
CA VAL A 39 1.39 -1.92 -5.28
C VAL A 39 1.01 -0.44 -5.29
N LEU A 40 1.50 0.31 -6.29
CA LEU A 40 1.17 1.72 -6.40
C LEU A 40 -0.29 1.93 -6.82
N THR A 41 -0.97 2.87 -6.17
CA THR A 41 -2.38 3.18 -6.40
C THR A 41 -2.66 3.82 -7.76
N GLY A 42 -1.65 4.40 -8.42
CA GLY A 42 -1.79 5.06 -9.72
C GLY A 42 -2.21 4.13 -10.88
N ALA A 43 -1.95 2.82 -10.77
CA ALA A 43 -2.38 1.83 -11.75
C ALA A 43 -2.81 0.50 -11.07
N ALA A 44 -3.73 0.63 -10.11
CA ALA A 44 -4.30 -0.50 -9.38
C ALA A 44 -5.83 -0.51 -9.34
N PHE A 45 -6.38 -1.72 -9.25
CA PHE A 45 -7.77 -1.99 -8.95
C PHE A 45 -7.91 -2.44 -7.50
N TYR A 46 -8.85 -1.83 -6.78
CA TYR A 46 -9.21 -2.20 -5.42
C TYR A 46 -10.68 -1.86 -5.16
N HIS A 47 -11.26 -2.46 -4.13
CA HIS A 47 -12.66 -2.21 -3.80
C HIS A 47 -12.85 -0.78 -3.27
N LYS A 48 -13.88 -0.05 -3.74
CA LYS A 48 -14.17 1.35 -3.32
C LYS A 48 -14.28 1.55 -1.80
N TYR A 49 -14.58 0.48 -1.07
CA TYR A 49 -14.61 0.47 0.39
C TYR A 49 -13.27 0.90 1.02
N PHE A 50 -12.14 0.53 0.42
CA PHE A 50 -10.84 0.95 0.95
C PHE A 50 -10.61 2.46 0.80
N ASN A 51 -11.17 3.10 -0.23
CA ASN A 51 -11.15 4.56 -0.35
C ASN A 51 -12.00 5.23 0.74
N TYR A 52 -13.16 4.64 1.07
CA TYR A 52 -13.97 5.10 2.21
C TYR A 52 -13.18 4.99 3.52
N LEU A 53 -12.54 3.85 3.77
CA LEU A 53 -11.71 3.67 4.97
C LEU A 53 -10.53 4.64 5.02
N TYR A 54 -9.84 4.84 3.90
CA TYR A 54 -8.73 5.79 3.79
C TYR A 54 -9.20 7.21 4.12
N THR A 55 -10.34 7.60 3.57
CA THR A 55 -10.84 8.97 3.71
C THR A 55 -11.37 9.27 5.12
N TYR A 56 -12.10 8.31 5.72
CA TYR A 56 -12.93 8.55 6.91
C TYR A 56 -12.53 7.76 8.15
N LYS A 57 -11.71 6.72 8.03
CA LYS A 57 -11.32 5.83 9.14
C LYS A 57 -9.82 5.80 9.41
N MET A 58 -8.99 6.28 8.48
CA MET A 58 -7.56 6.41 8.69
C MET A 58 -7.27 7.39 9.83
N PRO A 59 -6.34 7.07 10.76
CA PRO A 59 -5.89 8.02 11.78
C PRO A 59 -5.48 9.36 11.16
N GLY A 60 -5.94 10.45 11.77
CA GLY A 60 -5.74 11.80 11.25
C GLY A 60 -4.26 12.14 11.03
N ASP A 61 -3.38 11.69 11.93
CA ASP A 61 -1.94 11.98 11.83
C ASP A 61 -1.31 11.40 10.57
N ILE A 62 -1.71 10.19 10.15
CA ILE A 62 -1.21 9.54 8.93
C ILE A 62 -1.70 10.33 7.71
N LYS A 63 -3.00 10.65 7.68
CA LYS A 63 -3.60 11.39 6.56
C LYS A 63 -3.02 12.80 6.44
N ASN A 64 -2.84 13.50 7.55
CA ASN A 64 -2.24 14.82 7.59
C ASN A 64 -0.79 14.79 7.09
N TRP A 65 -0.02 13.75 7.43
CA TRP A 65 1.34 13.59 6.93
C TRP A 65 1.35 13.43 5.40
N VAL A 66 0.49 12.58 4.85
CA VAL A 66 0.36 12.38 3.40
C VAL A 66 -0.05 13.67 2.70
N ASP A 67 -1.08 14.35 3.21
CA ASP A 67 -1.59 15.59 2.63
C ASP A 67 -0.54 16.71 2.67
N ALA A 68 0.26 16.80 3.74
CA ALA A 68 1.32 17.81 3.88
C ALA A 68 2.53 17.56 2.96
N HIS A 69 2.85 16.29 2.67
CA HIS A 69 4.01 15.93 1.84
C HIS A 69 3.64 15.65 0.38
N MET A 70 2.34 15.56 0.06
CA MET A 70 1.83 15.20 -1.26
C MET A 70 2.45 13.90 -1.78
N ASN A 71 2.64 12.91 -0.90
CA ASN A 71 3.32 11.65 -1.19
C ASN A 71 2.91 10.54 -0.21
N CYS A 72 3.17 9.29 -0.59
CA CYS A 72 2.96 8.08 0.21
C CYS A 72 1.50 7.70 0.48
N GLU A 73 0.56 8.18 -0.34
CA GLU A 73 -0.84 7.76 -0.27
C GLU A 73 -0.98 6.27 -0.61
N ASP A 74 -0.14 5.80 -1.53
CA ASP A 74 0.00 4.40 -1.93
C ASP A 74 0.47 3.53 -0.76
N ILE A 75 1.52 3.91 -0.05
CA ILE A 75 2.05 3.20 1.11
C ILE A 75 0.97 3.13 2.19
N ALA A 76 0.33 4.25 2.52
CA ALA A 76 -0.75 4.30 3.49
C ALA A 76 -1.94 3.41 3.08
N MET A 77 -2.30 3.38 1.80
CA MET A 77 -3.33 2.48 1.27
C MET A 77 -2.95 1.00 1.39
N ASN A 78 -1.69 0.64 1.10
CA ASN A 78 -1.20 -0.74 1.23
C ASN A 78 -1.27 -1.20 2.70
N PHE A 79 -0.85 -0.37 3.66
CA PHE A 79 -0.98 -0.65 5.08
C PHE A 79 -2.45 -0.81 5.51
N LEU A 80 -3.33 0.08 5.04
CA LEU A 80 -4.76 0.02 5.35
C LEU A 80 -5.39 -1.29 4.87
N VAL A 81 -5.16 -1.66 3.60
CA VAL A 81 -5.72 -2.89 3.01
C VAL A 81 -5.19 -4.12 3.74
N ALA A 82 -3.87 -4.19 4.00
CA ALA A 82 -3.26 -5.31 4.71
C ALA A 82 -3.80 -5.44 6.15
N ASN A 83 -3.94 -4.33 6.88
CA ASN A 83 -4.45 -4.32 8.25
C ASN A 83 -5.92 -4.74 8.33
N VAL A 84 -6.76 -4.29 7.39
CA VAL A 84 -8.20 -4.61 7.39
C VAL A 84 -8.46 -6.06 6.99
N THR A 85 -7.64 -6.62 6.10
CA THR A 85 -7.90 -7.95 5.51
C THR A 85 -7.07 -9.07 6.12
N GLY A 86 -5.98 -8.74 6.82
CA GLY A 86 -5.01 -9.71 7.32
C GLY A 86 -4.28 -10.47 6.20
N LYS A 87 -4.28 -9.93 4.97
CA LYS A 87 -3.73 -10.58 3.77
C LYS A 87 -2.66 -9.70 3.13
N ALA A 88 -1.71 -10.37 2.48
CA ALA A 88 -0.76 -9.69 1.60
C ALA A 88 -1.49 -8.99 0.45
N VAL A 89 -0.97 -7.84 0.04
CA VAL A 89 -1.61 -6.98 -0.96
C VAL A 89 -1.63 -7.66 -2.35
N ILE A 90 -0.69 -8.57 -2.62
CA ILE A 90 -0.61 -9.42 -3.83
C ILE A 90 -0.77 -10.89 -3.45
N LYS A 91 -1.27 -11.70 -4.40
CA LYS A 91 -1.20 -13.17 -4.37
C LYS A 91 -0.30 -13.68 -5.49
#